data_AF-D8SZA6-F1
#
_entry.id   AF-D8SZA6-F1
#
_cell.length_a   1.000
_cell.length_b   1.000
_cell.length_c   1.000
_cell.angle_alpha   90.00
_cell.angle_beta   90.00
_cell.angle_gamma   90.00
#
_symmetry.space_group_name_H-M   'P 1'
#
loop_
_entity.id
_entity.type
_entity.pdbx_description
1 polymer ?
#
loop_
_entity_poly.entity_id
_entity_poly.type
_entity_poly.pdbx_seq_one_letter_code
_entity_poly.pdbx_strand_id
1 'polypeptide(L)'
;MEEERTPSPPPVVIFTSSSSSHSRQDHRASSQDHWASSAPTHELLEGVELVWQIPSSPPRAILFIAHPGCGSPGDFFPPHRDCARCKGLPEHSAITQRAIGARYAVVAIKSAKDYWQTWPLEASQDAFNVERILDSWKNRHGMANLPLVALGCASGGSFVSALALRIEFAALVIMISHGVTRAFQRATNRYPPTLFVHMPKDSLTAAKIEREIRALQSKGIPTEEIACLDFPVTSEIFRSLLSSHGASKLFAALVIHGVINGEGFVTSAMQTSEIRELLQRADIFGEADEDEREMVVESVNCLIRVAEARHAVTARKCSEIFDWLEQYIIRRHL
;
A
#
# COMPACT_ATOMS: atom_id res chain seq x y z
N MET A 1 -73.70 -19.11 -17.24
CA MET A 1 -74.57 -19.96 -16.41
C MET A 1 -74.00 -21.36 -16.52
N GLU A 2 -74.06 -22.12 -15.43
CA GLU A 2 -73.54 -23.49 -15.22
C GLU A 2 -72.16 -23.60 -14.55
N GLU A 3 -72.25 -23.95 -13.25
CA GLU A 3 -71.23 -24.46 -12.35
C GLU A 3 -70.84 -25.89 -12.72
N GLU A 4 -69.58 -26.25 -12.49
CA GLU A 4 -69.17 -27.66 -12.39
C GLU A 4 -68.26 -27.85 -11.17
N ARG A 5 -68.67 -28.78 -10.27
CA ARG A 5 -67.89 -29.28 -9.14
C ARG A 5 -67.80 -30.81 -9.20
N THR A 6 -66.56 -31.30 -9.34
CA THR A 6 -65.94 -32.47 -8.67
C THR A 6 -66.52 -33.88 -8.91
N PRO A 7 -65.87 -35.02 -8.52
CA PRO A 7 -64.52 -35.24 -7.91
C PRO A 7 -63.70 -36.43 -8.49
N SER A 8 -62.40 -36.51 -8.09
CA SER A 8 -61.53 -37.64 -7.61
C SER A 8 -61.75 -39.12 -7.99
N PRO A 9 -60.85 -40.10 -7.65
CA PRO A 9 -59.36 -40.19 -7.52
C PRO A 9 -58.80 -41.45 -8.26
N PRO A 10 -57.52 -41.86 -8.06
CA PRO A 10 -57.26 -43.25 -7.62
C PRO A 10 -56.03 -43.45 -6.67
N PRO A 11 -55.80 -44.68 -6.14
CA PRO A 11 -54.83 -44.96 -5.07
C PRO A 11 -53.51 -45.68 -5.48
N VAL A 12 -52.53 -45.55 -4.57
CA VAL A 12 -51.35 -46.32 -4.11
C VAL A 12 -50.96 -47.67 -4.77
N VAL A 13 -49.64 -47.88 -5.05
CA VAL A 13 -48.85 -49.10 -4.68
C VAL A 13 -47.34 -48.73 -4.50
N ILE A 14 -46.70 -49.30 -3.46
CA ILE A 14 -45.28 -49.18 -3.07
C ILE A 14 -44.45 -50.33 -3.68
N PHE A 15 -43.21 -50.07 -4.15
CA PHE A 15 -42.13 -51.08 -4.16
C PHE A 15 -40.75 -50.43 -3.95
N THR A 16 -39.92 -51.12 -3.18
CA THR A 16 -38.60 -50.73 -2.67
C THR A 16 -37.43 -51.25 -3.51
N SER A 17 -36.26 -50.67 -3.21
CA SER A 17 -34.87 -51.19 -3.26
C SER A 17 -34.03 -51.13 -4.55
N SER A 18 -32.92 -50.38 -4.38
CA SER A 18 -31.53 -50.61 -4.79
C SER A 18 -31.20 -50.79 -6.28
N SER A 19 -30.37 -49.87 -6.81
CA SER A 19 -28.96 -50.15 -7.12
C SER A 19 -28.32 -49.01 -7.92
N SER A 20 -27.10 -48.63 -7.50
CA SER A 20 -25.99 -48.10 -8.33
C SER A 20 -26.25 -46.88 -9.24
N SER A 21 -25.83 -45.72 -8.74
CA SER A 21 -25.55 -44.53 -9.52
C SER A 21 -24.47 -44.78 -10.58
N HIS A 22 -24.84 -44.69 -11.86
CA HIS A 22 -23.96 -44.32 -12.97
C HIS A 22 -24.59 -43.12 -13.66
N SER A 23 -24.14 -41.91 -13.31
CA SER A 23 -24.42 -40.69 -14.07
C SER A 23 -23.08 -39.95 -14.23
N ARG A 24 -22.45 -40.16 -15.38
CA ARG A 24 -22.25 -39.11 -16.40
C ARG A 24 -21.70 -37.82 -15.81
N GLN A 25 -20.38 -37.71 -15.88
CA GLN A 25 -19.65 -36.45 -15.71
C GLN A 25 -20.14 -35.45 -16.76
N ASP A 26 -20.84 -34.42 -16.31
CA ASP A 26 -20.93 -33.16 -17.02
C ASP A 26 -19.62 -32.39 -16.81
N HIS A 27 -18.75 -32.49 -17.81
CA HIS A 27 -17.59 -31.61 -17.96
C HIS A 27 -18.05 -30.22 -18.40
N ARG A 28 -18.18 -29.29 -17.45
CA ARG A 28 -17.96 -27.84 -17.65
C ARG A 28 -18.05 -27.06 -16.32
N ALA A 29 -17.11 -27.33 -15.41
CA ALA A 29 -16.74 -26.34 -14.40
C ALA A 29 -15.50 -25.61 -14.93
N SER A 30 -15.72 -24.34 -15.25
CA SER A 30 -14.74 -23.36 -15.71
C SER A 30 -13.52 -23.29 -14.77
N SER A 31 -12.33 -23.35 -15.36
CA SER A 31 -11.05 -23.03 -14.75
C SER A 31 -10.97 -21.53 -14.42
N GLN A 32 -11.55 -21.13 -13.28
CA GLN A 32 -11.59 -19.73 -12.82
C GLN A 32 -10.72 -19.51 -11.58
N ASP A 33 -9.71 -18.66 -11.76
CA ASP A 33 -9.10 -17.72 -10.80
C ASP A 33 -8.32 -18.26 -9.58
N HIS A 34 -7.26 -19.03 -9.81
CA HIS A 34 -6.26 -19.36 -8.77
C HIS A 34 -5.31 -18.20 -8.39
N TRP A 35 -5.40 -17.05 -9.04
CA TRP A 35 -4.50 -15.91 -8.82
C TRP A 35 -5.10 -14.84 -7.87
N ALA A 36 -6.42 -14.78 -7.72
CA ALA A 36 -7.08 -13.73 -6.94
C ALA A 36 -6.96 -13.96 -5.43
N SER A 37 -6.67 -12.90 -4.67
CA SER A 37 -6.74 -12.94 -3.20
C SER A 37 -7.69 -11.87 -2.67
N SER A 38 -8.78 -12.32 -2.05
CA SER A 38 -9.75 -11.43 -1.41
C SER A 38 -9.19 -10.68 -0.19
N ALA A 39 -8.02 -11.09 0.32
CA ALA A 39 -7.39 -10.59 1.53
C ALA A 39 -5.85 -10.45 1.39
N PRO A 40 -5.19 -9.64 2.22
CA PRO A 40 -3.73 -9.63 2.26
C PRO A 40 -3.18 -10.99 2.73
N THR A 41 -2.11 -11.43 2.09
CA THR A 41 -1.42 -12.68 2.39
C THR A 41 0.00 -12.37 2.87
N HIS A 42 0.32 -12.80 4.09
CA HIS A 42 1.70 -12.78 4.58
C HIS A 42 2.39 -14.09 4.19
N GLU A 43 3.61 -13.98 3.67
CA GLU A 43 4.40 -15.11 3.20
C GLU A 43 5.88 -14.93 3.57
N LEU A 44 6.57 -16.04 3.82
CA LEU A 44 8.03 -16.09 3.83
C LEU A 44 8.50 -16.77 2.53
N LEU A 45 8.86 -15.97 1.53
CA LEU A 45 9.42 -16.49 0.30
C LEU A 45 10.94 -16.52 0.41
N GLU A 46 11.49 -17.73 0.42
CA GLU A 46 12.94 -17.97 0.43
C GLU A 46 13.66 -17.23 1.56
N GLY A 47 13.04 -17.22 2.75
CA GLY A 47 13.57 -16.60 3.96
C GLY A 47 13.31 -15.10 4.10
N VAL A 48 12.62 -14.46 3.14
CA VAL A 48 12.29 -13.04 3.17
C VAL A 48 10.79 -12.86 3.36
N GLU A 49 10.43 -11.98 4.29
CA GLU A 49 9.05 -11.61 4.55
C GLU A 49 8.50 -10.72 3.44
N LEU A 50 7.30 -11.06 2.97
CA LEU A 50 6.52 -10.24 2.09
C LEU A 50 5.05 -10.29 2.49
N VAL A 51 4.33 -9.21 2.20
CA VAL A 51 2.87 -9.18 2.25
C VAL A 51 2.38 -8.76 0.88
N TRP A 52 1.42 -9.49 0.36
CA TRP A 52 0.88 -9.22 -0.97
C TRP A 52 -0.63 -9.35 -1.00
N GLN A 53 -1.25 -8.68 -1.96
CA GLN A 53 -2.66 -8.81 -2.24
C GLN A 53 -2.89 -8.67 -3.74
N ILE A 54 -3.75 -9.52 -4.28
CA ILE A 54 -4.06 -9.55 -5.71
C ILE A 54 -5.55 -9.23 -5.86
N PRO A 55 -5.93 -8.23 -6.68
CA PRO A 55 -7.33 -7.82 -6.83
C PRO A 55 -8.21 -8.98 -7.28
N SER A 56 -9.51 -8.93 -6.97
CA SER A 56 -10.45 -9.97 -7.44
C SER A 56 -10.70 -9.93 -8.95
N SER A 57 -10.50 -8.76 -9.57
CA SER A 57 -10.56 -8.57 -11.02
C SER A 57 -9.18 -8.71 -11.67
N PRO A 58 -9.05 -9.20 -12.92
CA PRO A 58 -7.77 -9.44 -13.57
C PRO A 58 -6.78 -8.27 -13.41
N PRO A 59 -5.54 -8.51 -12.97
CA PRO A 59 -4.60 -7.45 -12.68
C PRO A 59 -4.04 -6.87 -13.98
N ARG A 60 -3.80 -5.56 -13.98
CA ARG A 60 -3.27 -4.82 -15.13
C ARG A 60 -1.78 -4.50 -15.01
N ALA A 61 -1.28 -4.48 -13.79
CA ALA A 61 0.11 -4.22 -13.47
C ALA A 61 0.43 -4.80 -12.09
N ILE A 62 1.72 -4.83 -11.76
CA ILE A 62 2.22 -5.18 -10.44
C ILE A 62 2.80 -3.92 -9.79
N LEU A 63 2.41 -3.64 -8.56
CA LEU A 63 3.01 -2.61 -7.72
C LEU A 63 3.92 -3.26 -6.68
N PHE A 64 5.24 -3.09 -6.85
CA PHE A 64 6.22 -3.38 -5.81
C PHE A 64 6.32 -2.20 -4.83
N ILE A 65 6.22 -2.47 -3.53
CA ILE A 65 6.37 -1.46 -2.47
C ILE A 65 7.65 -1.72 -1.66
N ALA A 66 8.49 -0.69 -1.58
CA ALA A 66 9.64 -0.63 -0.67
C ALA A 66 9.32 0.30 0.51
N HIS A 67 9.17 -0.27 1.70
CA HIS A 67 8.76 0.43 2.92
C HIS A 67 9.77 1.51 3.37
N PRO A 68 9.36 2.52 4.16
CA PRO A 68 10.30 3.46 4.76
C PRO A 68 11.21 2.79 5.79
N GLY A 69 12.28 3.49 6.20
CA GLY A 69 13.17 2.98 7.27
C GLY A 69 12.39 2.67 8.55
N CYS A 70 12.77 1.58 9.23
CA CYS A 70 12.07 1.00 10.37
C CYS A 70 10.62 0.53 10.09
N GLY A 71 10.15 0.59 8.85
CA GLY A 71 8.83 0.10 8.45
C GLY A 71 8.78 -1.41 8.20
N SER A 72 7.59 -1.90 7.87
CA SER A 72 7.33 -3.30 7.53
C SER A 72 6.37 -3.41 6.34
N PRO A 73 6.37 -4.56 5.62
CA PRO A 73 5.32 -4.86 4.64
C PRO A 73 3.91 -4.78 5.24
N GLY A 74 3.74 -5.24 6.49
CA GLY A 74 2.46 -5.26 7.18
C GLY A 74 1.85 -3.88 7.45
N ASP A 75 2.64 -2.82 7.44
CA ASP A 75 2.14 -1.45 7.63
C ASP A 75 1.20 -1.04 6.48
N PHE A 76 1.42 -1.60 5.29
CA PHE A 76 0.70 -1.28 4.05
C PHE A 76 -0.60 -2.08 3.87
N PHE A 77 -0.94 -3.02 4.74
CA PHE A 77 -2.12 -3.86 4.57
C PHE A 77 -2.96 -3.85 5.84
N PRO A 78 -4.30 -3.73 5.73
CA PRO A 78 -5.17 -3.70 6.90
C PRO A 78 -5.08 -5.02 7.67
N PRO A 79 -5.31 -4.99 9.01
CA PRO A 79 -5.38 -6.21 9.80
C PRO A 79 -6.36 -7.22 9.21
N HIS A 80 -5.94 -8.48 9.14
CA HIS A 80 -6.76 -9.57 8.64
C HIS A 80 -6.41 -10.87 9.35
N ARG A 81 -7.38 -11.76 9.54
CA ARG A 81 -7.16 -13.08 10.17
C ARG A 81 -6.08 -13.91 9.47
N ASP A 82 -5.92 -13.74 8.17
CA ASP A 82 -4.95 -14.46 7.32
C ASP A 82 -3.60 -13.71 7.23
N CYS A 83 -3.46 -12.58 7.93
CA CYS A 83 -2.22 -11.80 8.01
C CYS A 83 -2.04 -11.21 9.42
N ALA A 84 -1.54 -12.03 10.34
CA ALA A 84 -1.29 -11.60 11.73
C ALA A 84 -0.26 -10.46 11.87
N ARG A 85 0.56 -10.22 10.83
CA ARG A 85 1.55 -9.14 10.80
C ARG A 85 1.06 -7.86 10.12
N CYS A 86 -0.15 -7.86 9.58
CA CYS A 86 -0.74 -6.68 8.96
C CYS A 86 -1.23 -5.71 10.04
N LYS A 87 -0.62 -4.53 10.11
CA LYS A 87 -0.99 -3.45 11.02
C LYS A 87 -1.95 -2.45 10.39
N GLY A 88 -1.74 -2.14 9.12
CA GLY A 88 -2.57 -1.22 8.36
C GLY A 88 -2.52 0.23 8.84
N LEU A 89 -1.34 0.85 8.80
CA LEU A 89 -1.22 2.28 9.09
C LEU A 89 -2.08 3.09 8.10
N PRO A 90 -2.75 4.18 8.54
CA PRO A 90 -3.80 4.84 7.73
C PRO A 90 -3.35 5.22 6.32
N GLU A 91 -2.20 5.88 6.20
CA GLU A 91 -1.70 6.37 4.92
C GLU A 91 -1.05 5.27 4.07
N HIS A 92 -0.47 4.25 4.72
CA HIS A 92 0.17 3.14 4.03
C HIS A 92 -0.88 2.21 3.42
N SER A 93 -1.89 1.84 4.20
CA SER A 93 -3.01 1.00 3.75
C SER A 93 -3.89 1.70 2.72
N ALA A 94 -4.08 3.02 2.80
CA ALA A 94 -4.80 3.77 1.77
C ALA A 94 -4.09 3.70 0.39
N ILE A 95 -2.76 3.68 0.34
CA ILE A 95 -1.98 3.48 -0.91
C ILE A 95 -2.32 2.13 -1.54
N THR A 96 -2.26 1.04 -0.75
CA THR A 96 -2.52 -0.31 -1.29
C THR A 96 -3.98 -0.51 -1.65
N GLN A 97 -4.92 -0.01 -0.85
CA GLN A 97 -6.35 -0.05 -1.18
C GLN A 97 -6.64 0.66 -2.51
N ARG A 98 -6.02 1.82 -2.75
CA ARG A 98 -6.15 2.51 -4.04
C ARG A 98 -5.54 1.71 -5.19
N ALA A 99 -4.37 1.09 -4.98
CA ALA A 99 -3.72 0.23 -5.97
C ALA A 99 -4.59 -0.99 -6.34
N ILE A 100 -5.11 -1.68 -5.34
CA ILE A 100 -6.01 -2.83 -5.51
C ILE A 100 -7.28 -2.41 -6.27
N GLY A 101 -7.89 -1.27 -5.88
CA GLY A 101 -9.04 -0.72 -6.60
C GLY A 101 -8.73 -0.32 -8.05
N ALA A 102 -7.48 0.06 -8.34
CA ALA A 102 -6.99 0.33 -9.69
C ALA A 102 -6.53 -0.94 -10.45
N ARG A 103 -6.73 -2.13 -9.87
CA ARG A 103 -6.38 -3.45 -10.43
C ARG A 103 -4.88 -3.71 -10.52
N TYR A 104 -4.11 -3.22 -9.57
CA TYR A 104 -2.70 -3.58 -9.40
C TYR A 104 -2.62 -4.79 -8.47
N ALA A 105 -1.85 -5.80 -8.85
CA ALA A 105 -1.37 -6.79 -7.90
C ALA A 105 -0.27 -6.16 -7.05
N VAL A 106 -0.41 -6.15 -5.72
CA VAL A 106 0.50 -5.41 -4.83
C VAL A 106 1.37 -6.39 -4.06
N VAL A 107 2.67 -6.12 -4.00
CA VAL A 107 3.64 -6.87 -3.20
C VAL A 107 4.56 -5.92 -2.45
N ALA A 108 4.58 -5.99 -1.13
CA ALA A 108 5.54 -5.29 -0.28
C ALA A 108 6.54 -6.29 0.29
N ILE A 109 7.83 -6.00 0.19
CA ILE A 109 8.92 -6.90 0.61
C ILE A 109 9.67 -6.26 1.77
N LYS A 110 10.04 -7.06 2.77
CA LYS A 110 10.83 -6.61 3.93
C LYS A 110 12.31 -6.47 3.53
N SER A 111 12.95 -5.38 3.93
CA SER A 111 14.40 -5.24 3.82
C SER A 111 15.14 -6.16 4.80
N ALA A 112 16.38 -6.52 4.48
CA ALA A 112 17.24 -7.39 5.29
C ALA A 112 17.58 -6.81 6.66
N LYS A 113 17.45 -5.49 6.82
CA LYS A 113 17.61 -4.73 8.08
C LYS A 113 16.45 -3.75 8.21
N ASP A 114 16.52 -2.83 9.17
CA ASP A 114 15.52 -1.75 9.30
C ASP A 114 15.53 -0.76 8.13
N TYR A 115 16.64 -0.67 7.40
CA TYR A 115 16.82 0.20 6.25
C TYR A 115 17.29 -0.61 5.04
N TRP A 116 16.87 -0.17 3.86
CA TRP A 116 17.30 -0.75 2.60
C TRP A 116 18.76 -0.45 2.29
N GLN A 117 19.47 -1.43 1.76
CA GLN A 117 20.83 -1.30 1.25
C GLN A 117 20.78 -0.73 -0.17
N THR A 118 21.11 0.56 -0.31
CA THR A 118 20.87 1.31 -1.55
C THR A 118 22.10 1.47 -2.44
N TRP A 119 23.31 1.46 -1.88
CA TRP A 119 24.55 1.62 -2.65
C TRP A 119 25.78 1.03 -1.94
N PRO A 120 26.76 0.44 -2.66
CA PRO A 120 26.69 0.05 -4.08
C PRO A 120 25.69 -1.10 -4.30
N LEU A 121 24.97 -1.06 -5.42
CA LEU A 121 23.88 -2.01 -5.69
C LEU A 121 24.40 -3.44 -5.84
N GLU A 122 25.63 -3.59 -6.33
CA GLU A 122 26.30 -4.86 -6.56
C GLU A 122 26.59 -5.64 -5.27
N ALA A 123 26.63 -4.94 -4.12
CA ALA A 123 26.80 -5.54 -2.80
C ALA A 123 25.50 -5.53 -1.98
N SER A 124 24.37 -5.10 -2.55
CA SER A 124 23.09 -4.98 -1.86
C SER A 124 22.40 -6.33 -1.78
N GLN A 125 22.34 -6.92 -0.59
CA GLN A 125 21.57 -8.13 -0.34
C GLN A 125 20.08 -7.92 -0.66
N ASP A 126 19.57 -6.72 -0.37
CA ASP A 126 18.19 -6.35 -0.67
C ASP A 126 17.92 -6.38 -2.17
N ALA A 127 18.83 -5.88 -3.02
CA ALA A 127 18.66 -5.90 -4.46
C ALA A 127 18.59 -7.33 -5.01
N PHE A 128 19.48 -8.23 -4.54
CA PHE A 128 19.45 -9.65 -4.91
C PHE A 128 18.16 -10.34 -4.44
N ASN A 129 17.75 -10.07 -3.19
CA ASN A 129 16.53 -10.66 -2.64
C ASN A 129 15.30 -10.21 -3.43
N VAL A 130 15.13 -8.91 -3.67
CA VAL A 130 13.95 -8.35 -4.33
C VAL A 130 13.85 -8.82 -5.78
N GLU A 131 14.94 -8.83 -6.54
CA GLU A 131 14.91 -9.32 -7.93
C GLU A 131 14.41 -10.75 -8.02
N ARG A 132 14.97 -11.64 -7.20
CA ARG A 132 14.62 -13.06 -7.17
C ARG A 132 13.19 -13.30 -6.67
N ILE A 133 12.79 -12.62 -5.60
CA ILE A 133 11.43 -12.71 -5.04
C ILE A 133 10.41 -12.24 -6.07
N LEU A 134 10.65 -11.09 -6.72
CA LEU A 134 9.73 -10.58 -7.72
C LEU A 134 9.65 -11.53 -8.93
N ASP A 135 10.75 -12.11 -9.38
CA ASP A 135 10.72 -13.09 -10.46
C ASP A 135 9.91 -14.35 -10.07
N SER A 136 10.25 -14.96 -8.93
CA SER A 136 9.55 -16.15 -8.41
C SER A 136 8.07 -15.88 -8.15
N TRP A 137 7.73 -14.78 -7.48
CA TRP A 137 6.36 -14.41 -7.17
C TRP A 137 5.54 -14.16 -8.43
N LYS A 138 6.06 -13.38 -9.40
CA LYS A 138 5.38 -13.16 -10.69
C LYS A 138 5.10 -14.46 -11.43
N ASN A 139 6.10 -15.36 -11.48
CA ASN A 139 5.97 -16.64 -12.18
C ASN A 139 4.92 -17.54 -11.50
N ARG A 140 4.94 -17.65 -10.17
CA ARG A 140 3.96 -18.46 -9.41
C ARG A 140 2.52 -18.00 -9.61
N HIS A 141 2.29 -16.71 -9.81
CA HIS A 141 0.96 -16.15 -10.00
C HIS A 141 0.60 -15.89 -11.48
N GLY A 142 1.42 -16.33 -12.44
CA GLY A 142 1.14 -16.18 -13.88
C GLY A 142 1.19 -14.73 -14.37
N MET A 143 1.96 -13.86 -13.70
CA MET A 143 2.03 -12.41 -13.93
C MET A 143 3.34 -11.94 -14.56
N ALA A 144 4.14 -12.87 -15.10
CA ALA A 144 5.47 -12.56 -15.65
C ALA A 144 5.47 -11.46 -16.72
N ASN A 145 4.37 -11.35 -17.50
CA ASN A 145 4.22 -10.40 -18.59
C ASN A 145 3.52 -9.07 -18.17
N LEU A 146 3.08 -8.94 -16.92
CA LEU A 146 2.45 -7.71 -16.47
C LEU A 146 3.50 -6.61 -16.25
N PRO A 147 3.19 -5.35 -16.58
CA PRO A 147 4.07 -4.22 -16.25
C PRO A 147 4.34 -4.17 -14.74
N LEU A 148 5.61 -4.02 -14.38
CA LEU A 148 6.05 -3.87 -13.01
C LEU A 148 6.33 -2.39 -12.73
N VAL A 149 5.65 -1.80 -11.77
CA VAL A 149 5.95 -0.46 -11.25
C VAL A 149 6.45 -0.58 -9.81
N ALA A 150 7.21 0.42 -9.35
CA ALA A 150 7.65 0.46 -7.95
C ALA A 150 7.27 1.77 -7.27
N LEU A 151 6.90 1.67 -6.00
CA LEU A 151 6.74 2.79 -5.09
C LEU A 151 7.66 2.56 -3.89
N GLY A 152 8.58 3.48 -3.67
CA GLY A 152 9.48 3.45 -2.52
C GLY A 152 9.30 4.69 -1.64
N CYS A 153 9.23 4.49 -0.34
CA CYS A 153 9.12 5.58 0.64
C CYS A 153 10.45 5.78 1.39
N ALA A 154 10.94 7.01 1.52
CA ALA A 154 12.16 7.35 2.27
C ALA A 154 13.36 6.47 1.87
N SER A 155 13.85 5.60 2.77
CA SER A 155 14.90 4.61 2.48
C SER A 155 14.50 3.66 1.34
N GLY A 156 13.24 3.23 1.29
CA GLY A 156 12.68 2.47 0.17
C GLY A 156 12.64 3.28 -1.12
N GLY A 157 12.42 4.60 -1.05
CA GLY A 157 12.48 5.51 -2.20
C GLY A 157 13.90 5.59 -2.79
N SER A 158 14.90 5.68 -1.93
CA SER A 158 16.31 5.56 -2.33
C SER A 158 16.61 4.17 -2.92
N PHE A 159 16.07 3.11 -2.33
CA PHE A 159 16.27 1.76 -2.83
C PHE A 159 15.69 1.53 -4.22
N VAL A 160 14.42 1.86 -4.47
CA VAL A 160 13.81 1.66 -5.79
C VAL A 160 14.52 2.49 -6.87
N SER A 161 15.03 3.67 -6.51
CA SER A 161 15.82 4.49 -7.44
C SER A 161 17.14 3.82 -7.85
N ALA A 162 17.80 3.09 -6.95
CA ALA A 162 19.01 2.34 -7.29
C ALA A 162 18.66 1.03 -8.01
N LEU A 163 17.65 0.32 -7.53
CA LEU A 163 17.20 -0.97 -8.04
C LEU A 163 16.76 -0.89 -9.51
N ALA A 164 16.25 0.25 -9.95
CA ALA A 164 15.88 0.49 -11.35
C ALA A 164 17.05 0.46 -12.35
N LEU A 165 18.30 0.40 -11.89
CA LEU A 165 19.45 0.08 -12.74
C LEU A 165 19.60 -1.43 -13.02
N ARG A 166 18.88 -2.28 -12.26
CA ARG A 166 18.96 -3.73 -12.32
C ARG A 166 17.65 -4.35 -12.82
N ILE A 167 16.51 -3.84 -12.34
CA ILE A 167 15.18 -4.32 -12.70
C ILE A 167 14.51 -3.31 -13.63
N GLU A 168 13.90 -3.81 -14.70
CA GLU A 168 13.12 -2.99 -15.62
C GLU A 168 11.73 -2.70 -15.02
N PHE A 169 11.54 -1.46 -14.59
CA PHE A 169 10.23 -0.94 -14.18
C PHE A 169 9.56 -0.19 -15.35
N ALA A 170 8.24 -0.25 -15.41
CA ALA A 170 7.45 0.58 -16.32
C ALA A 170 7.43 2.05 -15.85
N ALA A 171 7.44 2.28 -14.54
CA ALA A 171 7.49 3.59 -13.90
C ALA A 171 7.90 3.46 -12.42
N LEU A 172 8.43 4.55 -11.84
CA LEU A 172 8.81 4.66 -10.43
C LEU A 172 8.08 5.80 -9.73
N VAL A 173 7.70 5.56 -8.48
CA VAL A 173 7.27 6.58 -7.53
C VAL A 173 8.28 6.62 -6.38
N ILE A 174 8.95 7.75 -6.22
CA ILE A 174 9.89 8.00 -5.12
C ILE A 174 9.22 8.96 -4.15
N MET A 175 8.72 8.43 -3.04
CA MET A 175 8.01 9.19 -2.02
C MET A 175 8.93 9.60 -0.89
N ILE A 176 8.84 10.85 -0.45
CA ILE A 176 9.58 11.48 0.66
C ILE A 176 11.09 11.17 0.63
N SER A 177 11.65 11.06 -0.56
CA SER A 177 13.06 10.74 -0.78
C SER A 177 13.55 11.44 -2.02
N HIS A 178 14.84 11.76 -2.04
CA HIS A 178 15.51 12.28 -3.22
C HIS A 178 16.19 11.17 -4.03
N GLY A 179 15.95 9.89 -3.74
CA GLY A 179 16.60 8.79 -4.46
C GLY A 179 18.09 8.66 -4.15
N VAL A 180 18.84 8.02 -5.04
CA VAL A 180 20.31 7.87 -4.96
C VAL A 180 20.95 8.63 -6.12
N THR A 181 21.63 9.74 -5.82
CA THR A 181 22.29 10.59 -6.81
C THR A 181 23.22 9.79 -7.75
N ARG A 182 23.99 8.83 -7.21
CA ARG A 182 24.87 7.97 -8.04
C ARG A 182 24.09 7.06 -9.00
N ALA A 183 22.89 6.63 -8.63
CA ALA A 183 22.05 5.86 -9.52
C ALA A 183 21.56 6.72 -10.69
N PHE A 184 21.10 7.94 -10.41
CA PHE A 184 20.69 8.89 -11.44
C PHE A 184 21.85 9.34 -12.33
N GLN A 185 23.07 9.47 -11.80
CA GLN A 185 24.26 9.70 -12.60
C GLN A 185 24.56 8.56 -13.59
N ARG A 186 24.29 7.30 -13.21
CA ARG A 186 24.42 6.12 -14.10
C ARG A 186 23.19 5.87 -14.98
N ALA A 187 22.05 6.51 -14.69
CA ALA A 187 20.83 6.35 -15.47
C ALA A 187 21.07 6.70 -16.94
N THR A 188 20.51 5.88 -17.82
CA THR A 188 20.47 6.07 -19.27
C THR A 188 19.04 6.35 -19.70
N ASN A 189 18.79 6.54 -20.99
CA ASN A 189 17.42 6.68 -21.52
C ASN A 189 16.53 5.43 -21.32
N ARG A 190 17.07 4.31 -20.83
CA ARG A 190 16.31 3.13 -20.42
C ARG A 190 15.82 3.18 -18.98
N TYR A 191 16.29 4.14 -18.20
CA TYR A 191 15.82 4.34 -16.84
C TYR A 191 14.34 4.72 -16.85
N PRO A 192 13.51 4.17 -15.94
CA PRO A 192 12.08 4.36 -15.98
C PRO A 192 11.66 5.82 -15.77
N PRO A 193 10.52 6.23 -16.35
CA PRO A 193 9.80 7.43 -15.92
C PRO A 193 9.69 7.49 -14.40
N THR A 194 9.95 8.65 -13.81
CA THR A 194 10.06 8.80 -12.36
C THR A 194 9.18 9.93 -11.84
N LEU A 195 8.33 9.63 -10.85
CA LEU A 195 7.52 10.61 -10.14
C LEU A 195 8.08 10.79 -8.73
N PHE A 196 8.43 12.02 -8.38
CA PHE A 196 8.75 12.37 -6.99
C PHE A 196 7.49 12.82 -6.26
N VAL A 197 7.23 12.26 -5.08
CA VAL A 197 6.13 12.71 -4.22
C VAL A 197 6.74 13.18 -2.92
N HIS A 198 6.63 14.47 -2.60
CA HIS A 198 7.32 15.03 -1.45
C HIS A 198 6.52 16.11 -0.74
N MET A 199 7.05 16.53 0.39
CA MET A 199 6.45 17.55 1.23
C MET A 199 7.37 18.77 1.28
N PRO A 200 6.97 19.92 0.72
CA PRO A 200 7.87 21.06 0.56
C PRO A 200 8.46 21.65 1.86
N LYS A 201 7.84 21.41 3.03
CA LYS A 201 8.42 21.89 4.30
C LYS A 201 9.67 21.11 4.74
N ASP A 202 9.92 19.92 4.21
CA ASP A 202 11.26 19.33 4.26
C ASP A 202 12.10 19.92 3.13
N SER A 203 12.57 21.14 3.40
CA SER A 203 13.34 21.93 2.45
C SER A 203 14.64 21.26 2.02
N LEU A 204 15.25 20.44 2.89
CA LEU A 204 16.46 19.69 2.56
C LEU A 204 16.17 18.61 1.51
N THR A 205 15.11 17.82 1.70
CA THR A 205 14.72 16.81 0.71
C THR A 205 14.20 17.45 -0.56
N ALA A 206 13.35 18.50 -0.47
CA ALA A 206 12.82 19.21 -1.63
C ALA A 206 13.93 19.80 -2.51
N ALA A 207 14.93 20.47 -1.91
CA ALA A 207 16.06 21.03 -2.67
C ALA A 207 16.93 19.94 -3.32
N LYS A 208 16.99 18.74 -2.74
CA LYS A 208 17.67 17.59 -3.36
C LYS A 208 16.85 17.04 -4.53
N ILE A 209 15.55 16.82 -4.34
CA ILE A 209 14.62 16.35 -5.38
C ILE A 209 14.70 17.24 -6.60
N GLU A 210 14.63 18.56 -6.43
CA GLU A 210 14.70 19.52 -7.54
C GLU A 210 15.98 19.36 -8.39
N ARG A 211 17.13 19.04 -7.76
CA ARG A 211 18.37 18.74 -8.48
C ARG A 211 18.29 17.42 -9.24
N GLU A 212 17.72 16.38 -8.64
CA GLU A 212 17.61 15.07 -9.27
C GLU A 212 16.59 15.07 -10.42
N ILE A 213 15.51 15.84 -10.31
CA ILE A 213 14.57 16.08 -11.41
C ILE A 213 15.30 16.67 -12.62
N ARG A 214 16.07 17.75 -12.41
CA ARG A 214 16.88 18.35 -13.49
C ARG A 214 17.87 17.37 -14.10
N ALA A 215 18.53 16.56 -13.25
CA ALA A 215 19.48 15.56 -13.71
C ALA A 215 18.83 14.50 -14.61
N LEU A 216 17.67 13.96 -14.22
CA LEU A 216 16.93 12.98 -15.01
C LEU A 216 16.35 13.58 -16.30
N GLN A 217 15.76 14.77 -16.22
CA GLN A 217 15.20 15.46 -17.39
C GLN A 217 16.28 15.81 -18.42
N SER A 218 17.48 16.22 -17.98
CA SER A 218 18.62 16.49 -18.89
C SER A 218 19.08 15.25 -19.67
N LYS A 219 18.71 14.05 -19.20
CA LYS A 219 18.98 12.75 -19.84
C LYS A 219 17.80 12.25 -20.69
N GLY A 220 16.75 13.05 -20.83
CA GLY A 220 15.53 12.69 -21.56
C GLY A 220 14.64 11.69 -20.84
N ILE A 221 14.82 11.49 -19.53
CA ILE A 221 13.97 10.60 -18.72
C ILE A 221 12.73 11.41 -18.29
N PRO A 222 11.50 10.97 -18.60
CA PRO A 222 10.29 11.65 -18.13
C PRO A 222 10.29 11.70 -16.61
N THR A 223 10.19 12.90 -16.04
CA THR A 223 10.26 13.09 -14.60
C THR A 223 9.39 14.24 -14.16
N GLU A 224 8.55 14.00 -13.15
CA GLU A 224 7.57 14.93 -12.60
C GLU A 224 7.62 14.93 -11.08
N GLU A 225 6.95 15.90 -10.45
CA GLU A 225 6.77 15.94 -9.01
C GLU A 225 5.33 16.22 -8.59
N ILE A 226 4.96 15.71 -7.41
CA ILE A 226 3.76 16.07 -6.68
C ILE A 226 4.19 16.61 -5.31
N ALA A 227 3.79 17.86 -5.04
CA ALA A 227 3.95 18.50 -3.75
C ALA A 227 2.73 18.24 -2.85
N CYS A 228 2.96 17.63 -1.70
CA CYS A 228 1.98 17.44 -0.64
C CYS A 228 2.13 18.58 0.37
N LEU A 229 1.21 19.54 0.33
CA LEU A 229 1.16 20.67 1.26
C LEU A 229 0.54 20.26 2.60
N ASP A 230 0.83 21.06 3.62
CA ASP A 230 0.18 20.93 4.93
C ASP A 230 -1.30 21.24 4.85
N PHE A 231 -2.03 20.73 5.82
CA PHE A 231 -3.47 20.93 5.91
C PHE A 231 -3.91 20.89 7.37
N PRO A 232 -5.05 21.51 7.69
CA PRO A 232 -5.54 21.51 9.05
C PRO A 232 -5.94 20.10 9.48
N VAL A 233 -5.43 19.69 10.64
CA VAL A 233 -5.96 18.56 11.40
C VAL A 233 -7.39 18.92 11.79
N THR A 234 -8.32 18.00 11.61
CA THR A 234 -9.70 18.11 12.08
C THR A 234 -10.04 16.86 12.87
N SER A 235 -11.10 16.89 13.68
CA SER A 235 -11.56 15.66 14.34
C SER A 235 -11.91 14.55 13.33
N GLU A 236 -12.36 14.91 12.12
CA GLU A 236 -12.74 13.97 11.07
C GLU A 236 -11.59 13.04 10.66
N ILE A 237 -10.35 13.51 10.67
CA ILE A 237 -9.18 12.71 10.26
C ILE A 237 -8.97 11.47 11.15
N PHE A 238 -9.44 11.51 12.40
CA PHE A 238 -9.27 10.44 13.37
C PHE A 238 -10.46 9.47 13.41
N ARG A 239 -11.50 9.67 12.60
CA ARG A 239 -12.74 8.87 12.70
C ARG A 239 -12.65 7.45 12.17
N SER A 240 -11.66 7.17 11.32
CA SER A 240 -11.34 5.78 10.96
C SER A 240 -10.69 5.01 12.11
N LEU A 241 -10.19 5.72 13.13
CA LEU A 241 -9.45 5.16 14.27
C LEU A 241 -10.25 5.20 15.57
N LEU A 242 -11.03 6.26 15.79
CA LEU A 242 -11.68 6.59 17.05
C LEU A 242 -13.17 6.85 16.84
N SER A 243 -13.96 6.65 17.90
CA SER A 243 -15.35 7.13 17.94
C SER A 243 -15.41 8.64 17.73
N SER A 244 -16.57 9.18 17.31
CA SER A 244 -16.74 10.63 17.12
C SER A 244 -16.43 11.43 18.39
N HIS A 245 -16.73 10.88 19.56
CA HIS A 245 -16.37 11.47 20.84
C HIS A 245 -14.85 11.45 21.07
N GLY A 246 -14.20 10.29 20.88
CA GLY A 246 -12.75 10.14 21.03
C GLY A 246 -11.97 11.04 20.07
N ALA A 247 -12.40 11.13 18.81
CA ALA A 247 -11.81 12.00 17.81
C ALA A 247 -11.90 13.49 18.18
N SER A 248 -13.05 13.93 18.72
CA SER A 248 -13.24 15.31 19.18
C SER A 248 -12.40 15.61 20.44
N LYS A 249 -12.33 14.64 21.37
CA LYS A 249 -11.51 14.72 22.59
C LYS A 249 -10.02 14.82 22.25
N LEU A 250 -9.53 14.00 21.31
CA LEU A 250 -8.16 14.07 20.81
C LEU A 250 -7.86 15.42 20.16
N PHE A 251 -8.74 15.89 19.26
CA PHE A 251 -8.58 17.20 18.63
C PHE A 251 -8.45 18.32 19.68
N ALA A 252 -9.34 18.36 20.68
CA ALA A 252 -9.27 19.34 21.76
C ALA A 252 -7.96 19.24 22.56
N ALA A 253 -7.50 18.02 22.87
CA ALA A 253 -6.23 17.81 23.56
C ALA A 253 -5.03 18.34 22.75
N LEU A 254 -5.00 18.11 21.43
CA LEU A 254 -3.94 18.63 20.55
C LEU A 254 -3.90 20.16 20.55
N VAL A 255 -5.06 20.83 20.57
CA VAL A 255 -5.15 22.30 20.66
C VAL A 255 -4.66 22.79 22.03
N ILE A 256 -5.15 22.22 23.12
CA ILE A 256 -4.81 22.64 24.50
C ILE A 256 -3.30 22.50 24.75
N HIS A 257 -2.68 21.45 24.22
CA HIS A 257 -1.25 21.20 24.36
C HIS A 257 -0.39 21.92 23.32
N GLY A 258 -0.97 22.73 22.44
CA GLY A 258 -0.25 23.54 21.46
C GLY A 258 0.43 22.73 20.34
N VAL A 259 -0.01 21.49 20.12
CA VAL A 259 0.45 20.65 19.00
C VAL A 259 -0.08 21.19 17.69
N ILE A 260 -1.34 21.63 17.72
CA ILE A 260 -2.00 22.31 16.61
C ILE A 260 -2.51 23.67 17.09
N ASN A 261 -2.53 24.65 16.19
CA ASN A 261 -3.15 25.95 16.47
C ASN A 261 -4.68 25.88 16.41
N GLY A 262 -5.36 27.01 16.69
CA GLY A 262 -6.82 27.11 16.63
C GLY A 262 -7.44 26.86 15.24
N GLU A 263 -6.62 26.92 14.18
CA GLU A 263 -7.03 26.61 12.81
C GLU A 263 -6.75 25.14 12.42
N GLY A 264 -6.15 24.35 13.33
CA GLY A 264 -5.84 22.93 13.14
C GLY A 264 -4.47 22.65 12.50
N PHE A 265 -3.65 23.66 12.22
CA PHE A 265 -2.31 23.44 11.65
C PHE A 265 -1.31 23.04 12.72
N VAL A 266 -0.46 22.05 12.39
CA VAL A 266 0.59 21.56 13.28
C VAL A 266 1.64 22.65 13.52
N THR A 267 1.83 23.00 14.79
CA THR A 267 2.77 24.03 15.25
C THR A 267 4.04 23.44 15.85
N SER A 268 3.97 22.24 16.41
CA SER A 268 5.12 21.54 16.98
C SER A 268 5.09 20.05 16.62
N ALA A 269 6.23 19.53 16.16
CA ALA A 269 6.41 18.09 16.01
C ALA A 269 6.44 17.44 17.40
N MET A 270 5.71 16.35 17.56
CA MET A 270 5.77 15.50 18.76
C MET A 270 6.48 14.19 18.43
N GLN A 271 7.25 13.70 19.38
CA GLN A 271 7.76 12.34 19.39
C GLN A 271 6.63 11.35 19.67
N THR A 272 6.80 10.09 19.24
CA THR A 272 5.83 9.01 19.47
C THR A 272 5.51 8.84 20.97
N SER A 273 6.51 8.99 21.85
CA SER A 273 6.31 8.92 23.30
C SER A 273 5.43 10.05 23.84
N GLU A 274 5.57 11.26 23.31
CA GLU A 274 4.77 12.43 23.70
C GLU A 274 3.31 12.25 23.25
N ILE A 275 3.09 11.69 22.06
CA ILE A 275 1.76 11.32 21.56
C ILE A 275 1.12 10.29 22.51
N ARG A 276 1.85 9.26 22.90
CA ARG A 276 1.36 8.25 23.85
C ARG A 276 0.94 8.88 25.18
N GLU A 277 1.78 9.75 25.74
CA GLU A 277 1.45 10.46 26.98
C GLU A 277 0.21 11.34 26.83
N LEU A 278 0.08 12.05 25.71
CA LEU A 278 -1.08 12.89 25.42
C LEU A 278 -2.37 12.05 25.33
N LEU A 279 -2.33 10.93 24.60
CA LEU A 279 -3.46 10.00 24.48
C LEU A 279 -3.86 9.39 25.83
N GLN A 280 -2.87 9.06 26.68
CA GLN A 280 -3.11 8.55 28.02
C GLN A 280 -3.75 9.61 28.94
N ARG A 281 -3.23 10.84 28.96
CA ARG A 281 -3.76 11.94 29.78
C ARG A 281 -5.14 12.38 29.32
N ALA A 282 -5.38 12.36 28.02
CA ALA A 282 -6.68 12.64 27.43
C ALA A 282 -7.64 11.44 27.51
N ASP A 283 -7.25 10.32 28.13
CA ASP A 283 -8.11 9.14 28.32
C ASP A 283 -8.78 8.73 27.01
N ILE A 284 -7.95 8.56 25.96
CA ILE A 284 -8.39 8.16 24.61
C ILE A 284 -8.44 6.64 24.49
N PHE A 285 -7.55 5.93 25.19
CA PHE A 285 -7.43 4.48 25.08
C PHE A 285 -8.61 3.72 25.68
N GLY A 286 -9.28 4.25 26.71
CA GLY A 286 -10.36 3.54 27.40
C GLY A 286 -9.91 2.14 27.87
N GLU A 287 -10.66 1.11 27.47
CA GLU A 287 -10.39 -0.30 27.81
C GLU A 287 -9.44 -1.01 26.83
N ALA A 288 -8.85 -0.30 25.87
CA ALA A 288 -7.98 -0.88 24.86
C ALA A 288 -6.79 -1.64 25.49
N ASP A 289 -6.41 -2.77 24.88
CA ASP A 289 -5.20 -3.50 25.24
C ASP A 289 -3.91 -2.82 24.73
N GLU A 290 -2.74 -3.38 25.03
CA GLU A 290 -1.48 -2.72 24.66
C GLU A 290 -1.21 -2.69 23.15
N ASP A 291 -1.65 -3.70 22.40
CA ASP A 291 -1.46 -3.76 20.96
C ASP A 291 -2.40 -2.75 20.27
N GLU A 292 -3.65 -2.65 20.74
CA GLU A 292 -4.60 -1.63 20.30
C GLU A 292 -4.10 -0.21 20.62
N ARG A 293 -3.51 0.00 21.81
CA ARG A 293 -2.91 1.29 22.19
C ARG A 293 -1.77 1.68 21.28
N GLU A 294 -0.84 0.76 21.02
CA GLU A 294 0.28 1.02 20.11
C GLU A 294 -0.23 1.37 18.71
N MET A 295 -1.21 0.63 18.18
CA MET A 295 -1.80 0.92 16.87
C MET A 295 -2.40 2.33 16.82
N VAL A 296 -3.13 2.75 17.86
CA VAL A 296 -3.69 4.12 17.94
C VAL A 296 -2.57 5.17 17.99
N VAL A 297 -1.52 4.94 18.79
CA VAL A 297 -0.36 5.85 18.89
C VAL A 297 0.33 5.99 17.53
N GLU A 298 0.68 4.88 16.88
CA GLU A 298 1.34 4.88 15.56
C GLU A 298 0.47 5.57 14.51
N SER A 299 -0.84 5.31 14.51
CA SER A 299 -1.78 5.88 13.55
C SER A 299 -2.00 7.38 13.75
N VAL A 300 -2.15 7.84 14.99
CA VAL A 300 -2.25 9.28 15.30
C VAL A 300 -0.96 10.00 14.92
N ASN A 301 0.21 9.43 15.23
CA ASN A 301 1.50 9.97 14.83
C ASN A 301 1.62 10.08 13.30
N CYS A 302 1.22 9.04 12.57
CA CYS A 302 1.21 9.03 11.12
C CYS A 302 0.37 10.18 10.55
N LEU A 303 -0.87 10.34 11.05
CA LEU A 303 -1.79 11.38 10.57
C LEU A 303 -1.31 12.80 10.90
N ILE A 304 -0.78 13.04 12.10
CA ILE A 304 -0.23 14.34 12.49
C ILE A 304 0.96 14.70 11.61
N ARG A 305 1.90 13.76 11.38
CA ARG A 305 3.07 14.02 10.54
C ARG A 305 2.71 14.26 9.07
N VAL A 306 1.64 13.63 8.58
CA VAL A 306 1.12 13.91 7.24
C VAL A 306 0.48 15.30 7.17
N ALA A 307 -0.31 15.69 8.17
CA ALA A 307 -0.91 17.02 8.25
C ALA A 307 0.15 18.13 8.37
N GLU A 308 1.24 17.87 9.10
CA GLU A 308 2.38 18.78 9.19
C GLU A 308 3.04 19.02 7.84
N ALA A 309 2.98 18.02 6.94
CA ALA A 309 3.65 17.98 5.64
C ALA A 309 5.15 18.29 5.72
N ARG A 310 5.87 17.56 6.57
CA ARG A 310 7.33 17.66 6.66
C ARG A 310 8.02 16.42 6.09
N HIS A 311 7.76 15.21 6.59
CA HIS A 311 8.40 14.01 6.04
C HIS A 311 7.62 12.75 6.42
N ALA A 312 6.52 12.45 5.73
CA ALA A 312 5.68 11.31 6.04
C ALA A 312 5.11 10.63 4.79
N VAL A 313 4.99 9.31 4.86
CA VAL A 313 4.30 8.52 3.83
C VAL A 313 2.86 9.01 3.74
N THR A 314 2.37 9.22 2.53
CA THR A 314 1.04 9.79 2.35
C THR A 314 0.28 9.23 1.16
N ALA A 315 -1.02 9.00 1.38
CA ALA A 315 -2.01 8.64 0.37
C ALA A 315 -2.80 9.85 -0.16
N ARG A 316 -2.57 11.06 0.38
CA ARG A 316 -3.33 12.29 0.06
C ARG A 316 -3.43 12.58 -1.44
N LYS A 317 -2.40 12.19 -2.19
CA LYS A 317 -2.26 12.42 -3.63
C LYS A 317 -2.32 11.13 -4.45
N CYS A 318 -2.84 10.05 -3.89
CA CYS A 318 -2.89 8.76 -4.57
C CYS A 318 -3.60 8.82 -5.92
N SER A 319 -4.71 9.56 -6.06
CA SER A 319 -5.36 9.69 -7.37
C SER A 319 -4.41 10.24 -8.43
N GLU A 320 -3.71 11.34 -8.14
CA GLU A 320 -2.71 11.93 -9.04
C GLU A 320 -1.55 10.97 -9.33
N ILE A 321 -1.06 10.24 -8.30
CA ILE A 321 0.00 9.24 -8.45
C ILE A 321 -0.43 8.11 -9.40
N PHE A 322 -1.61 7.53 -9.20
CA PHE A 322 -2.09 6.42 -10.02
C PHE A 322 -2.49 6.87 -11.42
N ASP A 323 -3.08 8.06 -11.58
CA ASP A 323 -3.37 8.64 -12.88
C ASP A 323 -2.08 8.86 -13.69
N TRP A 324 -0.99 9.24 -13.04
CA TRP A 324 0.33 9.34 -13.66
C TRP A 324 0.90 7.96 -14.04
N LEU A 325 0.83 6.96 -13.15
CA LEU A 325 1.31 5.59 -13.42
C LEU A 325 0.59 4.95 -14.63
N GLU A 326 -0.71 5.17 -14.76
CA GLU A 326 -1.53 4.61 -15.85
C GLU A 326 -1.02 5.05 -17.24
N GLN A 327 -0.46 6.25 -17.35
CA GLN A 327 0.09 6.77 -18.62
C GLN A 327 1.22 5.90 -19.17
N TYR A 328 1.97 5.21 -18.30
CA TYR A 328 3.13 4.42 -18.67
C TYR A 328 2.82 2.93 -18.77
N ILE A 329 1.80 2.45 -18.06
CA ILE A 329 1.32 1.06 -18.14
C ILE A 329 0.57 0.83 -19.46
N ILE A 330 -0.27 1.77 -19.90
CA ILE A 330 -1.04 1.66 -21.15
C ILE A 330 -0.11 1.72 -22.37
N ARG A 331 0.89 2.60 -22.37
CA ARG A 331 1.81 2.78 -23.51
C ARG A 331 2.67 1.56 -23.84
N ARG A 332 2.81 0.59 -22.92
CA ARG A 332 3.54 -0.66 -23.18
C ARG A 332 2.67 -1.77 -23.81
N HIS A 333 1.36 -1.56 -23.92
CA HIS A 333 0.42 -2.52 -24.52
C HIS A 333 0.03 -2.15 -25.97
N LEU A 334 0.53 -1.02 -26.49
CA LEU A 334 0.35 -0.55 -27.87
C LEU A 334 1.65 -0.69 -28.64
#